data_AF-A0AAC8YN56-F1
#
_entry.id   AF-A0AAC8YN56-F1
#
_cell.length_a   1.000
_cell.length_b   1.000
_cell.length_c   1.000
_cell.angle_alpha   90.00
_cell.angle_beta   90.00
_cell.angle_gamma   90.00
#
_symmetry.space_group_name_H-M   'P 1'
#
loop_
_entity.id
_entity.type
_entity.pdbx_description
1 polymer ?
#
loop_
_entity_poly.entity_id
_entity_poly.type
_entity_poly.pdbx_seq_one_letter_code
_entity_poly.pdbx_strand_id
1 'polypeptide(L)'
;MVFSAKTFARKATVASLLSLMLASCVVVEDGPGPGPRPPRPDPGPQFCTREYDPVCARRGGDRQTFANSCMAEAAGYRIIRGGECRGGGDDGWGGGGGGGRGDQFCTREYRPVCGRRGDTLRTFPNACEADSSGYRVIDDQGPC
;
A
#
# COMPACT_ATOMS: atom_id res chain seq x y z
N MET A 1 -37.89 -67.29 -19.50
CA MET A 1 -37.25 -65.97 -19.65
C MET A 1 -36.03 -65.94 -18.73
N VAL A 2 -34.81 -66.03 -19.26
CA VAL A 2 -33.57 -66.10 -18.46
C VAL A 2 -33.03 -64.69 -18.32
N PHE A 3 -33.30 -64.04 -17.19
CA PHE A 3 -32.75 -62.72 -16.90
C PHE A 3 -31.27 -62.86 -16.55
N SER A 4 -30.40 -62.48 -17.50
CA SER A 4 -28.95 -62.61 -17.35
C SER A 4 -28.46 -61.76 -16.17
N ALA A 5 -27.85 -62.43 -15.17
CA ALA A 5 -27.38 -61.81 -13.93
C ALA A 5 -26.41 -60.64 -14.16
N LYS A 6 -25.65 -60.67 -15.27
CA LYS A 6 -24.75 -59.57 -15.68
C LYS A 6 -25.52 -58.28 -16.00
N THR A 7 -26.71 -58.38 -16.58
CA THR A 7 -27.58 -57.23 -16.87
C THR A 7 -28.21 -56.65 -15.60
N PHE A 8 -28.54 -57.50 -14.63
CA PHE A 8 -29.08 -57.06 -13.34
C PHE A 8 -27.99 -56.35 -12.51
N ALA A 9 -26.78 -56.91 -12.47
CA ALA A 9 -25.64 -56.30 -11.79
C ALA A 9 -25.27 -54.93 -12.39
N ARG A 10 -25.24 -54.80 -13.73
CA ARG A 10 -24.98 -53.51 -14.40
C ARG A 10 -26.07 -52.47 -14.13
N LYS A 11 -27.34 -52.87 -14.15
CA LYS A 11 -28.46 -51.97 -13.83
C LYS A 11 -28.42 -51.52 -12.37
N ALA A 12 -28.09 -52.41 -11.45
CA ALA A 12 -27.92 -52.09 -10.04
C ALA A 12 -26.77 -51.08 -9.82
N THR A 13 -25.61 -51.29 -10.45
CA THR A 13 -24.49 -50.34 -10.34
C THR A 13 -24.81 -48.97 -10.93
N VAL A 14 -25.52 -48.92 -12.07
CA VAL A 14 -25.93 -47.65 -12.68
C VAL A 14 -26.96 -46.92 -11.80
N ALA A 15 -27.91 -47.66 -11.21
CA ALA A 15 -28.89 -47.08 -10.30
C ALA A 15 -28.23 -46.53 -9.03
N SER A 16 -27.28 -47.25 -8.42
CA SER A 16 -26.55 -46.78 -7.24
C SER A 16 -25.71 -45.54 -7.53
N LEU A 17 -25.00 -45.50 -8.66
CA LEU A 17 -24.21 -44.34 -9.08
C LEU A 17 -25.10 -43.11 -9.37
N LEU A 18 -26.25 -43.32 -10.01
CA LEU A 18 -27.23 -42.25 -10.27
C LEU A 18 -27.84 -41.70 -8.97
N SER A 19 -28.09 -42.58 -7.99
CA SER A 19 -28.58 -42.20 -6.66
C SER A 19 -27.58 -41.31 -5.92
N LEU A 20 -26.29 -41.64 -6.00
CA LEU A 20 -25.20 -40.86 -5.40
C LEU A 20 -25.04 -39.49 -6.07
N MET A 21 -25.21 -39.40 -7.40
CA MET A 21 -25.16 -38.14 -8.14
C MET A 21 -26.35 -37.22 -7.82
N LEU A 22 -27.54 -37.77 -7.60
CA LEU A 22 -28.72 -36.98 -7.21
C LEU A 22 -28.66 -36.51 -5.75
N ALA A 23 -27.86 -37.18 -4.90
CA ALA A 23 -27.62 -36.78 -3.53
C ALA A 23 -26.57 -35.66 -3.36
N SER A 24 -25.86 -35.25 -4.42
CA SER A 24 -24.76 -34.28 -4.31
C SER A 24 -25.19 -32.81 -4.36
N CYS A 25 -26.49 -32.50 -4.37
CA CYS A 25 -26.99 -31.13 -4.31
C CYS A 25 -27.10 -30.68 -2.85
N VAL A 26 -25.98 -30.27 -2.24
CA VAL A 26 -26.04 -29.52 -0.97
C VAL A 26 -26.31 -28.04 -1.29
N VAL A 27 -27.35 -27.50 -0.68
CA VAL A 27 -27.61 -26.05 -0.71
C VAL A 27 -26.56 -25.40 0.17
N VAL A 28 -25.72 -24.55 -0.40
CA VAL A 28 -24.85 -23.67 0.38
C VAL A 28 -25.76 -22.57 0.94
N GLU A 29 -26.01 -22.56 2.24
CA GLU A 29 -26.54 -21.37 2.89
C GLU A 29 -25.43 -20.31 2.89
N ASP A 30 -25.51 -19.38 1.95
CA ASP A 30 -24.79 -18.11 2.05
C ASP A 30 -25.44 -17.32 3.21
N GLY A 31 -25.00 -17.63 4.43
CA GLY A 31 -25.41 -16.88 5.61
C GLY A 31 -25.17 -15.38 5.39
N PRO A 32 -26.03 -14.49 5.91
CA PRO A 32 -25.88 -13.06 5.71
C PRO A 32 -24.48 -12.64 6.13
N GLY A 33 -23.70 -12.17 5.15
CA GLY A 33 -22.35 -11.69 5.38
C GLY A 33 -22.33 -10.60 6.45
N PRO A 34 -21.16 -10.31 7.05
CA PRO A 34 -21.04 -9.24 8.04
C PRO A 34 -21.63 -7.97 7.45
N GLY A 35 -22.69 -7.46 8.08
CA GLY A 35 -23.40 -6.28 7.62
C GLY A 35 -22.46 -5.07 7.49
N PRO A 36 -22.90 -4.00 6.81
CA PRO A 36 -22.12 -2.77 6.68
C PRO A 36 -21.65 -2.30 8.06
N ARG A 37 -20.35 -2.01 8.19
CA ARG A 37 -19.84 -1.41 9.43
C ARG A 37 -20.54 -0.06 9.64
N PRO A 38 -21.00 0.26 10.86
CA PRO A 38 -21.54 1.58 11.15
C PRO A 38 -20.52 2.66 10.75
N PRO A 39 -20.97 3.79 10.19
CA PRO A 39 -20.09 4.94 10.03
C PRO A 39 -19.50 5.31 11.38
N ARG A 40 -18.23 5.69 11.40
CA ARG A 40 -17.65 6.25 12.63
C ARG A 40 -18.42 7.53 12.96
N PRO A 41 -18.74 7.78 14.23
CA PRO A 41 -19.31 9.05 14.64
C PRO A 41 -18.44 10.18 14.09
N ASP A 42 -19.04 11.11 13.36
CA ASP A 42 -18.34 12.30 12.91
C ASP A 42 -17.82 13.01 14.17
N PRO A 43 -16.50 13.24 14.30
CA PRO A 43 -16.00 14.08 15.36
C PRO A 43 -16.64 15.45 15.10
N GLY A 44 -17.57 15.85 15.98
CA GLY A 44 -18.17 17.18 15.94
C GLY A 44 -17.10 18.28 15.99
N PRO A 45 -17.46 19.57 15.96
CA PRO A 45 -16.47 20.64 16.00
C PRO A 45 -15.57 20.50 17.24
N GLN A 46 -14.36 19.99 17.03
CA GLN A 46 -13.36 19.76 18.06
C GLN A 46 -12.42 20.97 18.11
N PHE A 47 -12.34 21.60 19.27
CA PHE A 47 -11.37 22.67 19.51
C PHE A 47 -10.03 22.05 19.92
N CYS A 48 -9.02 22.19 19.07
CA CYS A 48 -7.67 21.74 19.37
C CYS A 48 -6.80 22.87 19.90
N THR A 49 -5.95 22.55 20.87
CA THR A 49 -4.87 23.44 21.29
C THR A 49 -3.86 23.62 20.15
N ARG A 50 -3.12 24.73 20.18
CA ARG A 50 -2.01 24.99 19.23
C ARG A 50 -0.68 24.41 19.72
N GLU A 51 -0.73 23.45 20.63
CA GLU A 51 0.46 22.74 21.10
C GLU A 51 1.02 21.88 19.98
N TYR A 52 2.34 21.87 19.85
CA TYR A 52 3.04 21.10 18.83
C TYR A 52 3.67 19.86 19.46
N ASP A 53 3.01 18.72 19.25
CA ASP A 53 3.45 17.37 19.65
C ASP A 53 3.14 16.40 18.50
N PRO A 54 4.00 16.33 17.48
CA PRO A 54 3.63 15.77 16.20
C PRO A 54 3.32 14.28 16.27
N VAL A 55 2.31 13.85 15.52
CA VAL A 55 1.92 12.44 15.43
C VAL A 55 1.76 11.99 13.97
N CYS A 56 2.10 10.74 13.71
CA CYS A 56 1.85 10.12 12.41
C CYS A 56 0.56 9.32 12.48
N ALA A 57 -0.39 9.69 11.63
CA ALA A 57 -1.73 9.10 11.62
C ALA A 57 -2.11 8.60 10.22
N ARG A 58 -3.10 7.69 10.15
CA ARG A 58 -3.59 7.10 8.90
C ARG A 58 -5.10 7.08 8.79
N ARG A 59 -5.59 7.31 7.57
CA ARG A 59 -6.98 7.09 7.17
C ARG A 59 -6.99 6.27 5.88
N GLY A 60 -7.49 5.03 5.95
CA GLY A 60 -7.45 4.13 4.80
C GLY A 60 -6.00 3.82 4.36
N GLY A 61 -5.66 4.19 3.12
CA GLY A 61 -4.31 4.07 2.54
C GLY A 61 -3.38 5.24 2.87
N ASP A 62 -3.92 6.38 3.30
CA ASP A 62 -3.18 7.64 3.43
C ASP A 62 -2.49 7.75 4.78
N ARG A 63 -1.26 8.26 4.81
CA ARG A 63 -0.48 8.51 6.02
C ARG A 63 -0.04 9.96 6.03
N GLN A 64 -0.30 10.67 7.12
CA GLN A 64 0.02 12.08 7.24
C GLN A 64 0.48 12.43 8.65
N THR A 65 1.39 13.42 8.73
CA THR A 65 1.84 14.02 9.98
C THR A 65 0.87 15.11 10.41
N PHE A 66 0.44 15.09 11.68
CA PHE A 66 -0.38 16.13 12.29
C PHE A 66 0.41 16.85 13.38
N ALA A 67 0.16 18.14 13.57
CA ALA A 67 0.84 18.96 14.58
C ALA A 67 0.60 18.47 16.02
N ASN A 68 -0.56 17.85 16.28
CA ASN A 68 -0.84 17.14 17.51
C ASN A 68 -1.91 16.05 17.34
N SER A 69 -2.08 15.23 18.38
CA SER A 69 -3.08 14.16 18.43
C SER A 69 -4.51 14.65 18.23
N CYS A 70 -4.89 15.78 18.82
CA CYS A 70 -6.22 16.36 18.66
C CYS A 70 -6.51 16.68 17.19
N MET A 71 -5.59 17.31 16.47
CA MET A 71 -5.78 17.65 15.06
C MET A 71 -5.91 16.39 14.19
N ALA A 72 -5.17 15.32 14.50
CA ALA A 72 -5.29 14.04 13.80
C ALA A 72 -6.69 13.42 14.00
N GLU A 73 -7.19 13.42 15.24
CA GLU A 73 -8.50 12.86 15.58
C GLU A 73 -9.64 13.67 14.99
N ALA A 74 -9.56 15.00 15.05
CA ALA A 74 -10.51 15.93 14.43
C ALA A 74 -10.60 15.73 12.92
N ALA A 75 -9.48 15.42 12.26
CA ALA A 75 -9.42 15.08 10.84
C ALA A 75 -9.87 13.63 10.53
N GLY A 76 -10.23 12.84 11.54
CA GLY A 76 -10.67 11.46 11.38
C GLY A 76 -9.54 10.46 11.09
N TYR A 77 -8.29 10.84 11.33
CA TYR A 77 -7.14 9.95 11.19
C TYR A 77 -6.93 9.14 12.47
N ARG A 78 -6.43 7.91 12.31
CA ARG A 78 -6.01 7.06 13.44
C ARG A 78 -4.50 7.19 13.65
N ILE A 79 -4.09 7.62 14.82
CA ILE A 79 -2.67 7.73 15.20
C ILE A 79 -2.02 6.33 15.17
N ILE A 80 -0.88 6.22 14.49
CA ILE A 80 -0.08 4.99 14.37
C ILE A 80 1.13 5.05 15.31
N ARG A 81 1.76 6.22 15.42
CA ARG A 81 2.91 6.45 16.31
C ARG A 81 3.02 7.92 16.70
N GLY A 82 3.70 8.17 17.83
CA GLY A 82 4.22 9.48 18.15
C GLY A 82 5.39 9.87 17.23
N GLY A 83 5.52 11.17 16.99
CA GLY A 83 6.41 11.75 16.01
C GLY A 83 5.86 11.69 14.58
N GLU A 84 6.54 12.37 13.68
CA GLU A 84 6.16 12.52 12.27
C GLU A 84 6.22 11.20 11.49
N CYS A 85 5.49 11.13 10.37
CA CYS A 85 5.51 9.97 9.49
C CYS A 85 6.89 9.82 8.81
N ARG A 86 7.58 8.71 9.09
CA ARG A 86 8.83 8.37 8.41
C ARG A 86 8.51 7.88 6.98
N GLY A 87 8.72 8.72 5.97
CA GLY A 87 8.65 8.34 4.55
C GLY A 87 7.36 8.70 3.80
N GLY A 88 6.59 9.69 4.25
CA GLY A 88 5.48 10.29 3.48
C GLY A 88 5.79 11.75 3.24
N GLY A 89 6.36 12.05 2.07
CA GLY A 89 6.48 13.42 1.59
C GLY A 89 5.14 13.83 1.01
N ASP A 90 4.31 14.46 1.82
CA ASP A 90 3.13 15.21 1.39
C ASP A 90 2.98 16.48 2.26
N ASP A 91 3.54 17.55 1.69
CA ASP A 91 3.15 18.96 1.73
C ASP A 91 2.64 19.57 3.05
N GLY A 92 3.57 20.14 3.82
CA GLY A 92 3.26 21.00 4.97
C GLY A 92 4.45 21.82 5.49
N TRP A 93 5.15 22.51 4.58
CA TRP A 93 6.05 23.66 4.81
C TRP A 93 6.92 23.68 6.09
N GLY A 94 8.21 23.31 5.96
CA GLY A 94 9.24 23.73 6.91
C GLY A 94 10.53 22.91 6.91
N GLY A 95 11.60 23.47 6.32
CA GLY A 95 12.98 23.19 6.76
C GLY A 95 13.83 22.19 5.95
N GLY A 96 14.48 22.71 4.91
CA GLY A 96 15.83 22.33 4.43
C GLY A 96 16.30 20.88 4.51
N GLY A 97 16.26 20.18 3.38
CA GLY A 97 17.01 18.95 3.16
C GLY A 97 16.58 18.25 1.88
N GLY A 98 17.45 18.26 0.87
CA GLY A 98 17.15 17.88 -0.52
C GLY A 98 16.41 16.55 -0.68
N GLY A 99 15.26 16.61 -1.32
CA GLY A 99 14.48 15.45 -1.76
C GLY A 99 13.06 15.90 -2.10
N GLY A 100 12.53 15.79 -3.31
CA GLY A 100 13.06 15.40 -4.60
C GLY A 100 12.09 15.94 -5.66
N ARG A 101 12.21 15.45 -6.90
CA ARG A 101 11.40 15.79 -8.10
C ARG A 101 11.78 17.11 -8.78
N GLY A 102 12.61 16.97 -9.83
CA GLY A 102 12.56 17.81 -11.04
C GLY A 102 13.21 19.19 -10.99
N ASP A 103 13.14 19.91 -9.88
CA ASP A 103 13.40 21.37 -9.88
C ASP A 103 14.48 21.79 -8.86
N GLN A 104 15.57 21.03 -8.73
CA GLN A 104 16.70 21.42 -7.90
C GLN A 104 17.67 22.35 -8.65
N PHE A 105 17.96 23.51 -8.06
CA PHE A 105 18.99 24.43 -8.54
C PHE A 105 20.38 23.87 -8.22
N CYS A 106 21.03 23.28 -9.22
CA CYS A 106 22.41 22.80 -9.10
C CYS A 106 23.42 23.89 -9.45
N THR A 107 24.53 23.94 -8.71
CA THR A 107 25.69 24.75 -9.10
C THR A 107 26.33 24.14 -10.35
N ARG A 108 27.05 24.97 -11.11
CA ARG A 108 27.85 24.51 -12.27
C ARG A 108 29.23 23.98 -11.85
N GLU A 109 29.38 23.53 -10.62
CA GLU A 109 30.62 22.90 -10.15
C GLU A 109 30.83 21.59 -10.91
N TYR A 110 32.04 21.38 -11.42
CA TYR A 110 32.41 20.14 -12.09
C TYR A 110 33.18 19.24 -11.11
N ARG A 111 32.47 18.26 -10.56
CA ARG A 111 33.00 17.22 -9.67
C ARG A 111 32.30 15.90 -10.03
N PRO A 112 32.78 15.24 -11.10
CA PRO A 112 32.01 14.21 -11.79
C PRO A 112 31.76 13.00 -10.90
N VAL A 113 30.58 12.40 -11.05
CA VAL A 113 30.16 11.22 -10.30
C VAL A 113 29.53 10.18 -11.20
N CYS A 114 29.62 8.91 -10.82
CA CYS A 114 28.88 7.83 -11.45
C CYS A 114 27.53 7.63 -10.77
N GLY A 115 26.44 7.83 -11.52
CA GLY A 115 25.07 7.63 -11.07
C GLY A 115 24.44 6.35 -11.65
N ARG A 116 23.58 5.69 -10.89
CA ARG A 116 22.80 4.53 -11.30
C ARG A 116 21.30 4.77 -11.22
N ARG A 117 20.56 4.39 -12.26
CA ARG A 117 19.10 4.31 -12.28
C ARG A 117 18.65 2.98 -12.90
N GLY A 118 18.20 2.04 -12.08
CA GLY A 118 17.99 0.66 -12.52
C GLY A 118 19.30 0.04 -12.99
N ASP A 119 19.33 -0.46 -14.22
CA ASP A 119 20.52 -1.02 -14.87
C ASP A 119 21.33 0.01 -15.67
N THR A 120 20.87 1.26 -15.74
CA THR A 120 21.58 2.34 -16.45
C THR A 120 22.61 2.99 -15.53
N LEU A 121 23.86 3.04 -16.00
CA LEU A 121 24.93 3.85 -15.45
C LEU A 121 25.13 5.10 -16.30
N ARG A 122 25.33 6.24 -15.66
CA ARG A 122 25.62 7.50 -16.33
C ARG A 122 26.50 8.39 -15.47
N THR A 123 27.49 9.01 -16.10
CA THR A 123 28.31 10.05 -15.48
C THR A 123 27.56 11.38 -15.48
N PHE A 124 27.56 12.05 -14.32
CA PHE A 124 26.99 13.39 -14.16
C PHE A 124 28.10 14.41 -13.83
N PRO A 125 27.96 15.68 -14.26
CA PRO A 125 28.91 16.74 -13.93
C PRO A 125 29.12 16.95 -12.43
N ASN A 126 28.08 16.71 -11.62
CA ASN A 126 28.15 16.68 -10.17
C ASN A 126 27.02 15.85 -9.54
N ALA A 127 27.12 15.61 -8.23
CA ALA A 127 26.15 14.84 -7.47
C ALA A 127 24.74 15.45 -7.46
N CYS A 128 24.62 16.77 -7.47
CA CYS A 128 23.32 17.44 -7.54
C CYS A 128 22.61 17.13 -8.86
N GLU A 129 23.33 17.21 -9.99
CA GLU A 129 22.76 16.91 -11.31
C GLU A 129 22.37 15.42 -11.46
N ALA A 130 23.09 14.52 -10.78
CA ALA A 130 22.72 13.10 -10.71
C ALA A 130 21.39 12.91 -9.96
N ASP A 131 21.28 13.47 -8.75
CA ASP A 131 20.09 13.34 -7.90
C ASP A 131 18.86 14.00 -8.54
N SER A 132 19.02 15.21 -9.10
CA SER A 132 17.94 15.94 -9.78
C SER A 132 17.43 15.21 -11.02
N SER A 133 18.29 14.46 -11.69
CA SER A 133 17.94 13.57 -12.81
C SER A 133 17.40 12.20 -12.38
N GLY A 134 17.30 11.94 -11.08
CA GLY A 134 16.80 10.68 -10.52
C GLY A 134 17.79 9.51 -10.56
N TYR A 135 19.10 9.81 -10.57
CA TYR A 135 20.17 8.81 -10.46
C TYR A 135 20.78 8.82 -9.07
N ARG A 136 20.98 7.64 -8.49
CA ARG A 136 21.69 7.49 -7.21
C ARG A 136 23.19 7.43 -7.48
N VAL A 137 23.97 8.30 -6.84
CA VAL A 137 25.43 8.26 -6.90
C VAL A 137 25.93 6.95 -6.27
N ILE A 138 26.76 6.21 -7.01
CA ILE A 138 27.39 4.95 -6.58
C ILE A 138 28.92 5.07 -6.48
N ASP A 139 29.51 6.03 -7.18
CA ASP A 139 30.94 6.36 -7.13
C ASP A 139 31.10 7.89 -7.29
N ASP A 140 31.89 8.50 -6.42
CA ASP A 140 32.19 9.92 -6.38
C ASP A 140 33.64 10.25 -6.77
N GLN A 141 34.43 9.24 -7.13
CA GLN A 141 35.83 9.38 -7.53
C GLN A 141 36.01 9.67 -9.03
N GLY A 142 34.93 9.57 -9.83
CA GLY A 142 35.01 9.81 -11.26
C GLY A 142 33.81 9.29 -12.06
N PRO A 143 33.97 9.23 -13.40
CA PRO A 143 32.93 8.73 -14.30
C PRO A 143 32.68 7.23 -14.14
N CYS A 144 31.48 6.79 -14.54
CA CYS A 144 31.26 5.42 -14.99
C CYS A 144 32.03 5.20 -16.31
#